data_AF-A0A7S0YLA3-F1
#
_entry.id   AF-A0A7S0YLA3-F1
#
_cell.length_a   1.000
_cell.length_b   1.000
_cell.length_c   1.000
_cell.angle_alpha   90.00
_cell.angle_beta   90.00
_cell.angle_gamma   90.00
#
_symmetry.space_group_name_H-M   'P 1'
#
loop_
_entity.id
_entity.type
_entity.pdbx_description
1 polymer ?
#
loop_
_entity_poly.entity_id
_entity_poly.type
_entity_poly.pdbx_seq_one_letter_code
_entity_poly.pdbx_strand_id
1 'polypeptide(L)'
;MSLSTALRSSLRGIASFGSVKRFPQFYNVYSQFPSHFSTETETKSGEDFDAIVKYRCDNNFKRNLDGHVQLLHNEDGCYWDVKLDGNVPGAVLIRSPEKGEVYFLRSENLRQIDLSNDRLIGRLFGDNQWQGVKEPLMAVSSDGAHHHLKLARDQFLAVFSLLIPVDEKK
;
A
#
# COMPACT_ATOMS: atom_id res chain seq x y z
N MET A 1 36.40 -45.60 19.57
CA MET A 1 35.20 -46.08 18.86
C MET A 1 34.00 -45.41 19.52
N SER A 2 33.09 -44.66 18.91
CA SER A 2 32.78 -44.32 17.52
C SER A 2 32.02 -42.98 17.56
N LEU A 3 32.22 -42.15 16.53
CA LEU A 3 31.41 -40.97 16.19
C LEU A 3 29.96 -41.37 15.88
N SER A 4 29.00 -40.44 16.03
CA SER A 4 28.18 -39.88 14.92
C SER A 4 26.92 -39.11 15.39
N THR A 5 26.90 -37.80 15.08
CA THR A 5 25.90 -37.09 14.24
C THR A 5 24.38 -37.26 14.44
N ALA A 6 23.71 -36.16 14.81
CA ALA A 6 22.43 -35.65 14.25
C ALA A 6 22.24 -34.19 14.77
N LEU A 7 22.34 -33.08 14.03
CA LEU A 7 21.64 -32.54 12.85
C LEU A 7 20.11 -32.30 13.01
N ARG A 8 19.79 -30.98 13.11
CA ARG A 8 18.65 -30.22 12.54
C ARG A 8 17.43 -29.87 13.42
N SER A 9 17.16 -28.56 13.40
CA SER A 9 15.88 -27.92 13.04
C SER A 9 14.79 -27.80 14.12
N SER A 10 14.58 -26.58 14.61
CA SER A 10 13.22 -26.07 14.87
C SER A 10 13.16 -24.54 14.70
N LEU A 11 12.98 -24.11 13.46
CA LEU A 11 12.44 -22.79 13.09
C LEU A 11 11.17 -23.07 12.30
N ARG A 12 10.01 -23.18 12.98
CA ARG A 12 8.69 -23.12 12.34
C ARG A 12 7.67 -22.52 13.31
N GLY A 13 7.39 -21.23 13.11
CA GLY A 13 6.25 -20.53 13.68
C GLY A 13 5.67 -19.59 12.63
N ILE A 14 5.28 -20.13 11.47
CA ILE A 14 4.52 -19.38 10.47
C ILE A 14 3.05 -19.61 10.80
N ALA A 15 2.40 -18.56 11.32
CA ALA A 15 0.96 -18.52 11.52
C ALA A 15 0.26 -18.72 10.17
N SER A 16 -0.54 -19.78 10.08
CA SER A 16 -1.44 -20.02 8.96
C SER A 16 -2.60 -19.04 9.07
N PHE A 17 -2.63 -18.03 8.20
CA PHE A 17 -3.80 -17.15 8.06
C PHE A 17 -4.78 -17.78 7.07
N GLY A 18 -6.03 -17.86 7.53
CA GLY A 18 -7.16 -18.49 6.87
C GLY A 18 -7.55 -17.82 5.55
N SER A 19 -8.23 -18.61 4.73
CA SER A 19 -8.65 -18.33 3.36
C SER A 19 -9.56 -17.10 3.26
N VAL A 20 -9.14 -16.09 2.48
CA VAL A 20 -9.94 -14.90 2.12
C VAL A 20 -10.79 -15.24 0.90
N LYS A 21 -12.12 -15.16 1.01
CA LYS A 21 -13.04 -15.40 -0.12
C LYS A 21 -13.14 -14.16 -1.03
N ARG A 22 -13.12 -14.40 -2.34
CA ARG A 22 -13.31 -13.44 -3.45
C ARG A 22 -14.74 -12.90 -3.52
N PHE A 23 -14.92 -11.62 -3.86
CA PHE A 23 -16.09 -11.13 -4.60
C PHE A 23 -15.72 -10.03 -5.61
N PRO A 24 -16.44 -9.91 -6.74
CA PRO A 24 -16.19 -8.90 -7.76
C PRO A 24 -17.17 -7.72 -7.65
N GLN A 25 -16.75 -6.51 -8.04
CA GLN A 25 -17.48 -5.68 -9.02
C GLN A 25 -16.61 -4.50 -9.46
N PHE A 26 -16.49 -4.35 -10.77
CA PHE A 26 -15.72 -3.31 -11.44
C PHE A 26 -16.49 -2.00 -11.45
N TYR A 27 -15.86 -0.92 -11.02
CA TYR A 27 -16.26 0.43 -11.41
C TYR A 27 -15.13 1.06 -12.21
N ASN A 28 -15.42 1.33 -13.49
CA ASN A 28 -14.55 2.06 -14.39
C ASN A 28 -14.84 3.55 -14.22
N VAL A 29 -14.13 4.19 -13.29
CA VAL A 29 -14.01 5.65 -13.20
C VAL A 29 -12.57 5.94 -13.60
N TYR A 30 -12.31 6.98 -14.40
CA TYR A 30 -11.02 7.32 -15.02
C TYR A 30 -10.75 6.75 -16.43
N SER A 31 -11.70 6.96 -17.35
CA SER A 31 -11.37 7.08 -18.77
C SER A 31 -11.30 8.56 -19.15
N GLN A 32 -10.10 9.16 -19.17
CA GLN A 32 -9.70 10.32 -19.99
C GLN A 32 -8.44 10.96 -19.39
N PHE A 33 -7.25 10.65 -19.89
CA PHE A 33 -6.13 11.61 -19.88
C PHE A 33 -5.18 11.38 -21.08
N PRO A 34 -4.62 12.46 -21.65
CA PRO A 34 -3.87 12.41 -22.90
C PRO A 34 -2.47 11.82 -22.73
N SER A 35 -2.10 10.99 -23.71
CA SER A 35 -0.81 10.33 -23.87
C SER A 35 0.25 11.29 -24.41
N HIS A 36 0.82 12.16 -23.56
CA HIS A 36 2.05 12.87 -23.90
C HIS A 36 3.02 12.80 -22.72
N PHE A 37 3.86 11.76 -22.72
CA PHE A 37 5.04 11.63 -21.88
C PHE A 37 6.25 12.01 -22.73
N SER A 38 6.77 13.22 -22.53
CA SER A 38 8.04 13.66 -23.11
C SER A 38 9.16 13.37 -22.13
N THR A 39 10.11 12.55 -22.53
CA THR A 39 11.34 12.26 -21.81
C THR A 39 12.42 13.29 -22.15
N GLU A 40 12.47 14.41 -21.45
CA GLU A 40 13.67 15.25 -21.37
C GLU A 40 13.74 15.89 -19.99
N THR A 41 14.77 15.58 -19.21
CA THR A 41 15.88 16.50 -18.90
C THR A 41 16.71 15.97 -17.72
N GLU A 42 18.02 15.94 -17.93
CA GLU A 42 19.04 15.97 -16.88
C GLU A 42 18.74 17.08 -15.85
N THR A 43 19.10 16.89 -14.56
CA THR A 43 19.86 17.90 -13.79
C THR A 43 20.18 17.48 -12.34
N LYS A 44 21.45 17.67 -12.00
CA LYS A 44 22.03 18.24 -10.77
C LYS A 44 21.59 17.69 -9.41
N SER A 45 22.52 16.96 -8.81
CA SER A 45 22.61 16.65 -7.38
C SER A 45 22.46 17.90 -6.49
N GLY A 46 21.35 17.96 -5.77
CA GLY A 46 21.04 19.00 -4.79
C GLY A 46 19.63 19.56 -4.99
N GLU A 47 18.61 18.70 -4.98
CA GLU A 47 17.24 19.17 -4.86
C GLU A 47 17.12 19.94 -3.53
N ASP A 48 16.63 21.17 -3.59
CA ASP A 48 16.36 22.01 -2.42
C ASP A 48 15.38 21.27 -1.51
N PHE A 49 15.85 20.84 -0.34
CA PHE A 49 15.07 20.05 0.61
C PHE A 49 13.76 20.77 0.98
N ASP A 50 13.79 22.10 1.10
CA ASP A 50 12.62 22.90 1.43
C ASP A 50 11.60 22.87 0.28
N ALA A 51 12.08 22.89 -0.97
CA ALA A 51 11.22 22.74 -2.15
C ALA A 51 10.56 21.36 -2.19
N ILE A 52 11.27 20.29 -1.83
CA ILE A 52 10.71 18.93 -1.75
C ILE A 52 9.65 18.85 -0.66
N VAL A 53 9.94 19.35 0.53
CA VAL A 53 9.00 19.35 1.66
C VAL A 53 7.76 20.16 1.28
N LYS A 54 7.95 21.34 0.69
CA LYS A 54 6.83 22.17 0.21
C LYS A 54 5.98 21.42 -0.80
N TYR A 55 6.59 20.77 -1.79
CA TYR A 55 5.85 19.98 -2.79
C TYR A 55 4.98 18.90 -2.13
N ARG A 56 5.52 18.17 -1.15
CA ARG A 56 4.80 17.14 -0.41
C ARG A 56 3.59 17.71 0.34
N CYS A 57 3.79 18.82 1.05
CA CYS A 57 2.72 19.52 1.75
C CYS A 57 1.63 20.03 0.79
N ASP A 58 2.01 20.65 -0.33
CA ASP A 58 1.08 21.13 -1.35
C ASP A 58 0.24 19.98 -1.97
N ASN A 59 0.74 18.75 -1.91
CA ASN A 59 0.11 17.55 -2.46
C ASN A 59 -0.41 16.59 -1.37
N ASN A 60 -0.63 17.07 -0.15
CA ASN A 60 -1.31 16.30 0.91
C ASN A 60 -0.63 14.97 1.26
N PHE A 61 0.70 14.89 1.21
CA PHE A 61 1.44 13.73 1.69
C PHE A 61 2.72 14.12 2.40
N LYS A 62 3.35 13.16 3.08
CA LYS A 62 4.68 13.30 3.63
C LYS A 62 5.43 11.98 3.59
N ARG A 63 6.73 12.03 3.88
CA ARG A 63 7.55 10.85 4.14
C ARG A 63 8.04 10.86 5.57
N ASN A 64 8.03 9.68 6.18
CA ASN A 64 8.71 9.43 7.45
C ASN A 64 10.23 9.34 7.23
N LEU A 65 10.99 9.40 8.32
CA LEU A 65 12.46 9.22 8.29
C LEU A 65 12.89 7.85 7.74
N ASP A 66 12.02 6.85 7.86
CA ASP A 66 12.18 5.50 7.31
C ASP A 66 11.82 5.40 5.81
N GLY A 67 11.44 6.52 5.17
CA GLY A 67 11.09 6.60 3.76
C GLY A 67 9.63 6.24 3.44
N HIS A 68 8.85 5.74 4.41
CA HIS A 68 7.45 5.38 4.19
C HIS A 68 6.58 6.61 3.93
N VAL A 69 5.66 6.46 2.97
CA VAL A 69 4.72 7.51 2.56
C VAL A 69 3.52 7.51 3.50
N GLN A 70 3.08 8.70 3.86
CA GLN A 70 1.80 8.90 4.53
C GLN A 70 0.97 9.94 3.77
N LEU A 71 -0.32 9.65 3.60
CA LEU A 71 -1.27 10.55 2.93
C LEU A 71 -2.12 11.28 3.99
N LEU A 72 -2.36 12.56 3.79
CA LEU A 72 -3.26 13.33 4.64
C LEU A 72 -4.71 12.93 4.33
N HIS A 73 -5.45 12.51 5.35
CA HIS A 73 -6.88 12.29 5.28
C HIS A 73 -7.59 13.56 5.75
N ASN A 74 -8.49 14.09 4.92
CA ASN A 74 -8.99 15.46 5.09
C ASN A 74 -10.01 15.57 6.21
N GLU A 75 -10.82 14.54 6.42
CA GLU A 75 -11.91 14.57 7.40
C GLU A 75 -11.40 14.48 8.85
N ASP A 76 -10.31 13.75 9.09
CA ASP A 76 -9.73 13.56 10.43
C ASP A 76 -8.41 14.35 10.60
N GLY A 77 -7.91 15.00 9.56
CA GLY A 77 -6.64 15.75 9.56
C GLY A 77 -5.41 14.89 9.83
N CYS A 78 -5.53 13.56 9.73
CA CYS A 78 -4.49 12.63 10.14
C CYS A 78 -3.71 12.08 8.94
N TYR A 79 -2.45 11.73 9.15
CA TYR A 79 -1.61 11.10 8.14
C TYR A 79 -1.72 9.58 8.22
N TRP A 80 -2.24 8.96 7.16
CA TRP A 80 -2.48 7.52 7.03
C TRP A 80 -1.29 6.85 6.35
N ASP A 81 -0.83 5.71 6.87
CA ASP A 81 0.32 4.98 6.31
C ASP A 81 -0.07 4.32 4.99
N VAL A 82 0.83 4.36 3.99
CA VAL A 82 0.60 3.78 2.66
C VAL A 82 1.76 2.89 2.22
N LYS A 83 1.43 1.76 1.59
CA LYS A 83 2.39 0.89 0.91
C LYS A 83 1.73 0.15 -0.27
N LEU A 84 2.55 -0.40 -1.15
CA LEU A 84 2.08 -1.34 -2.17
C LEU A 84 1.78 -2.70 -1.55
N ASP A 85 0.80 -3.42 -2.10
CA ASP A 85 0.68 -4.84 -1.85
C ASP A 85 1.75 -5.60 -2.66
N GLY A 86 2.50 -6.47 -1.99
CA GLY A 86 3.62 -7.19 -2.62
C GLY A 86 3.20 -8.26 -3.64
N ASN A 87 1.95 -8.74 -3.62
CA ASN A 87 1.49 -9.81 -4.51
C ASN A 87 0.47 -9.35 -5.55
N VAL A 88 -0.24 -8.24 -5.32
CA VAL A 88 -1.30 -7.76 -6.21
C VAL A 88 -0.86 -6.46 -6.89
N PRO A 89 -0.41 -6.52 -8.16
CA PRO A 89 -0.03 -5.33 -8.91
C PRO A 89 -1.15 -4.30 -8.98
N GLY A 90 -0.80 -3.03 -8.75
CA GLY A 90 -1.76 -1.95 -8.72
C GLY A 90 -2.71 -1.95 -7.53
N ALA A 91 -2.41 -2.72 -6.49
CA ALA A 91 -3.06 -2.58 -5.20
C ALA A 91 -2.20 -1.76 -4.24
N VAL A 92 -2.85 -0.76 -3.63
CA VAL A 92 -2.27 0.06 -2.57
C VAL A 92 -3.00 -0.25 -1.29
N LEU A 93 -2.25 -0.47 -0.22
CA LEU A 93 -2.74 -0.69 1.13
C LEU A 93 -2.60 0.61 1.92
N ILE A 94 -3.64 0.93 2.70
CA ILE A 94 -3.71 2.15 3.49
C ILE A 94 -4.12 1.79 4.92
N ARG A 95 -3.44 2.34 5.93
CA ARG A 95 -3.75 2.10 7.35
C ARG A 95 -4.09 3.42 8.04
N SER A 96 -5.24 3.47 8.72
CA SER A 96 -5.58 4.60 9.59
C SER A 96 -4.71 4.60 10.86
N PRO A 97 -4.17 5.76 11.28
CA PRO A 97 -3.20 5.81 12.37
C PRO A 97 -3.82 5.44 13.73
N GLU A 98 -5.00 5.97 14.03
CA GLU A 98 -5.67 5.81 15.32
C GLU A 98 -6.34 4.44 15.48
N LYS A 99 -7.13 4.01 14.49
CA LYS A 99 -7.93 2.79 14.58
C LYS A 99 -7.18 1.54 14.09
N GLY A 100 -6.06 1.72 13.39
CA GLY A 100 -5.31 0.65 12.74
C GLY A 100 -6.06 -0.05 11.61
N GLU A 101 -7.19 0.51 11.18
CA GLU A 101 -8.06 -0.05 10.17
C GLU A 101 -7.37 -0.03 8.80
N VAL A 102 -7.37 -1.17 8.12
CA VAL A 102 -6.69 -1.34 6.83
C VAL A 102 -7.70 -1.24 5.70
N TYR A 103 -7.37 -0.45 4.70
CA TYR A 103 -8.11 -0.26 3.48
C TYR A 103 -7.23 -0.63 2.29
N PHE A 104 -7.85 -0.82 1.14
CA PHE A 104 -7.14 -0.98 -0.11
C PHE A 104 -7.74 -0.12 -1.22
N LEU A 105 -6.91 0.17 -2.21
CA LEU A 105 -7.28 0.75 -3.49
C LEU A 105 -6.77 -0.16 -4.59
N ARG A 106 -7.54 -0.31 -5.66
CA ARG A 106 -7.10 -1.02 -6.85
C ARG A 106 -7.45 -0.25 -8.10
N SER A 107 -6.47 -0.04 -8.98
CA SER A 107 -6.66 0.61 -10.28
C SER A 107 -5.55 0.20 -11.24
N GLU A 108 -5.83 0.21 -12.54
CA GLU A 108 -4.80 -0.01 -13.58
C GLU A 108 -3.72 1.08 -13.53
N ASN A 109 -4.08 2.32 -13.18
CA ASN A 109 -3.11 3.42 -13.02
C ASN A 109 -2.11 3.15 -11.88
N LEU A 110 -2.55 2.41 -10.85
CA LEU A 110 -1.69 2.02 -9.74
C LEU A 110 -0.71 0.91 -10.14
N ARG A 111 -0.89 0.18 -11.24
CA ARG A 111 0.12 -0.80 -11.68
C ARG A 111 1.47 -0.16 -11.99
N GLN A 112 1.46 1.15 -12.29
CA GLN A 112 2.66 1.93 -12.57
C GLN A 112 3.18 2.67 -11.34
N ILE A 113 2.58 2.48 -10.16
CA ILE A 113 2.94 3.28 -8.99
C ILE A 113 4.27 2.83 -8.37
N ASP A 114 5.23 3.75 -8.38
CA ASP A 114 6.45 3.70 -7.59
C ASP A 114 6.34 4.71 -6.45
N LEU A 115 6.18 4.20 -5.22
CA LEU A 115 6.11 5.04 -4.02
C LEU A 115 7.46 5.67 -3.64
N SER A 116 8.54 5.47 -4.39
CA SER A 116 9.78 6.25 -4.25
C SER A 116 9.73 7.59 -5.00
N ASN A 117 8.78 7.76 -5.94
CA ASN A 117 8.66 8.96 -6.77
C ASN A 117 7.58 9.92 -6.25
N ASP A 118 8.00 11.05 -5.68
CA ASP A 118 7.11 12.07 -5.12
C ASP A 118 6.15 12.66 -6.16
N ARG A 119 6.62 12.88 -7.40
CA ARG A 119 5.76 13.45 -8.47
C ARG A 119 4.60 12.53 -8.82
N LEU A 120 4.85 11.23 -8.82
CA LEU A 120 3.83 10.23 -9.09
C LEU A 120 2.83 10.09 -7.95
N ILE A 121 3.31 10.15 -6.70
CA ILE A 121 2.44 10.19 -5.51
C ILE A 121 1.53 11.42 -5.55
N GLY A 122 2.09 12.61 -5.79
CA GLY A 122 1.30 13.84 -5.85
C GLY A 122 0.24 13.80 -6.96
N ARG A 123 0.59 13.25 -8.15
CA ARG A 123 -0.38 13.05 -9.24
C ARG A 123 -1.51 12.08 -8.88
N LEU A 124 -1.23 11.02 -8.11
CA LEU A 124 -2.20 9.95 -7.83
C LEU A 124 -3.05 10.21 -6.58
N PHE A 125 -2.52 10.95 -5.61
CA PHE A 125 -3.17 11.12 -4.31
C PHE A 125 -3.40 12.58 -3.90
N GLY A 126 -2.79 13.55 -4.58
CA GLY A 126 -2.84 14.96 -4.16
C GLY A 126 -4.23 15.58 -4.19
N ASP A 127 -5.12 15.06 -5.04
CA ASP A 127 -6.52 15.49 -5.16
C ASP A 127 -7.45 14.88 -4.09
N ASN A 128 -6.93 14.01 -3.23
CA ASN A 128 -7.65 13.32 -2.17
C ASN A 128 -8.82 12.41 -2.62
N GLN A 129 -8.97 12.13 -3.93
CA GLN A 129 -10.06 11.28 -4.42
C GLN A 129 -10.00 9.86 -3.83
N TRP A 130 -8.79 9.41 -3.52
CA TRP A 130 -8.51 8.14 -2.84
C TRP A 130 -9.32 7.93 -1.56
N GLN A 131 -9.67 9.01 -0.85
CA GLN A 131 -10.44 8.94 0.40
C GLN A 131 -11.87 8.43 0.17
N GLY A 132 -12.47 8.73 -0.99
CA GLY A 132 -13.83 8.31 -1.34
C GLY A 132 -13.91 6.95 -2.03
N VAL A 133 -12.81 6.46 -2.60
CA VAL A 133 -12.78 5.20 -3.37
C VAL A 133 -12.07 4.05 -2.65
N LYS A 134 -11.52 4.29 -1.44
CA LYS A 134 -10.91 3.24 -0.62
C LYS A 134 -11.94 2.23 -0.13
N GLU A 135 -11.58 0.95 -0.15
CA GLU A 135 -12.43 -0.13 0.31
C GLU A 135 -11.87 -0.72 1.61
N PRO A 136 -12.71 -1.04 2.62
CA PRO A 136 -12.24 -1.68 3.84
C PRO A 136 -11.73 -3.08 3.54
N LEU A 137 -10.55 -3.43 4.06
CA LEU A 137 -10.03 -4.77 3.94
C LEU A 137 -10.64 -5.65 5.03
N MET A 138 -11.43 -6.66 4.63
CA MET A 138 -12.13 -7.54 5.56
C MET A 138 -11.34 -8.82 5.82
N ALA A 139 -11.20 -9.20 7.09
CA ALA A 139 -10.66 -10.47 7.54
C ALA A 139 -11.79 -11.40 7.99
N VAL A 140 -11.55 -12.72 7.87
CA VAL A 140 -12.48 -13.76 8.30
C VAL A 140 -11.94 -14.40 9.57
N SER A 141 -12.69 -14.34 10.66
CA SER A 141 -12.36 -15.02 11.91
C SER A 141 -12.66 -16.52 11.83
N SER A 142 -12.17 -17.28 12.81
CA SER A 142 -12.32 -18.74 12.86
C SER A 142 -13.77 -19.23 12.91
N ASP A 143 -14.69 -18.38 13.36
CA ASP A 143 -16.13 -18.59 13.37
C ASP A 143 -16.83 -18.23 12.04
N GLY A 144 -16.07 -17.77 11.04
CA GLY A 144 -16.59 -17.33 9.74
C GLY A 144 -17.12 -15.90 9.72
N ALA A 145 -17.04 -15.15 10.83
CA ALA A 145 -17.47 -13.75 10.85
C ALA A 145 -16.48 -12.86 10.09
N HIS A 146 -17.02 -11.84 9.41
CA HIS A 146 -16.22 -10.84 8.72
C HIS A 146 -16.03 -9.62 9.61
N HIS A 147 -14.79 -9.19 9.79
CA HIS A 147 -14.45 -7.97 10.50
C HIS A 147 -13.44 -7.14 9.71
N HIS A 148 -13.46 -5.83 9.92
CA HIS A 148 -12.46 -4.95 9.31
C HIS A 148 -11.08 -5.30 9.88
N LEU A 149 -10.13 -5.62 9.00
CA LEU A 149 -8.76 -5.89 9.39
C LEU A 149 -8.15 -4.69 10.11
N LYS A 150 -7.59 -4.94 11.29
CA LYS A 150 -6.85 -3.95 12.08
C LYS A 150 -5.43 -4.42 12.29
N LEU A 151 -4.45 -3.56 12.01
CA LEU A 151 -3.04 -3.82 12.23
C LEU A 151 -2.38 -2.67 12.98
N ALA A 152 -1.45 -2.99 13.87
CA ALA A 152 -0.50 -2.02 14.39
C ALA A 152 0.41 -1.53 13.24
N ARG A 153 0.99 -0.33 13.37
CA ARG A 153 1.85 0.24 12.31
C ARG A 153 2.99 -0.70 11.93
N ASP A 154 3.72 -1.22 12.90
CA ASP A 154 4.88 -2.08 12.64
C ASP A 154 4.47 -3.40 11.96
N GLN A 155 3.32 -3.97 12.33
CA GLN A 155 2.75 -5.14 11.65
C GLN A 155 2.37 -4.81 10.21
N PHE A 156 1.71 -3.67 10.01
CA PHE A 156 1.35 -3.19 8.69
C PHE A 156 2.58 -2.98 7.81
N LEU A 157 3.66 -2.40 8.32
CA LEU A 157 4.88 -2.20 7.54
C LEU A 157 5.64 -3.51 7.28
N ALA A 158 5.64 -4.45 8.23
CA ALA A 158 6.38 -5.71 8.11
C ALA A 158 5.73 -6.75 7.17
N VAL A 159 4.41 -6.74 7.02
CA VAL A 159 3.73 -7.72 6.16
C VAL A 159 4.01 -7.41 4.68
N PHE A 160 4.39 -8.42 3.90
CA PHE A 160 4.66 -8.21 2.46
C PHE A 160 3.39 -7.97 1.64
N SER A 161 2.32 -8.73 1.92
CA SER A 161 1.06 -8.66 1.17
C SER A 161 -0.10 -9.06 2.07
N LEU A 162 -1.25 -8.43 1.88
CA LEU A 162 -2.50 -8.73 2.57
C LEU A 162 -3.60 -9.20 1.59
N LEU A 163 -3.40 -9.02 0.30
CA LEU A 163 -4.35 -9.41 -0.73
C LEU A 163 -3.93 -10.73 -1.38
N ILE A 164 -4.93 -11.54 -1.73
CA ILE A 164 -4.71 -12.77 -2.49
C ILE A 164 -4.87 -12.44 -3.98
N PRO A 165 -3.90 -12.80 -4.85
CA PRO A 165 -4.06 -12.68 -6.29
C PRO A 165 -5.33 -13.41 -6.74
N VAL A 166 -6.19 -12.69 -7.45
CA VAL A 166 -7.27 -13.35 -8.18
C VAL A 166 -6.61 -13.94 -9.41
N ASP A 167 -6.28 -15.25 -9.39
CA ASP A 167 -5.95 -15.97 -10.63
C ASP A 167 -7.03 -15.66 -11.66
N GLU A 168 -6.65 -14.88 -12.67
CA GLU A 168 -7.39 -14.75 -13.91
C GLU A 168 -7.35 -16.14 -14.54
N LYS A 169 -8.47 -16.85 -14.47
CA LYS A 169 -8.62 -18.09 -15.23
C LYS A 169 -8.38 -17.72 -16.70
N LYS A 170 -7.26 -18.18 -17.24
CA LYS A 170 -7.00 -18.20 -18.69
C LYS A 170 -8.01 -19.08 -19.39
#